data_AF-A0A2G8K388-F1
#
_entry.id   AF-A0A2G8K388-F1
#
_cell.length_a   1.000
_cell.length_b   1.000
_cell.length_c   1.000
_cell.angle_alpha   90.00
_cell.angle_beta   90.00
_cell.angle_gamma   90.00
#
_symmetry.space_group_name_H-M   'P 1'
#
loop_
_entity.id
_entity.type
_entity.pdbx_description
1 polymer ?
#
loop_
_entity_poly.entity_id
_entity_poly.type
_entity_poly.pdbx_seq_one_letter_code
_entity_poly.pdbx_strand_id
1 'polypeptide(L)'
;SCVPLCKDVKIAFDVHLPDSSFKKTCPGKPAFHIVVFSIHDPVPDYSTQMSILQQTGLVPLLFAIVESADVMFCCFRDVQVPIRFQLMMGGSSGFYL
;
A
#
# COMPACT_ATOMS: atom_id res chain seq x y z
N SER A 1 -15.55 -10.05 19.98
CA SER A 1 -14.41 -10.90 19.59
C SER A 1 -13.39 -10.00 18.92
N CYS A 2 -12.14 -10.03 19.37
CA CYS A 2 -11.08 -9.23 18.73
C CYS A 2 -10.62 -9.99 17.47
N VAL A 3 -10.75 -9.35 16.30
CA VAL A 3 -10.16 -9.88 15.06
C VAL A 3 -8.64 -9.90 15.27
N PRO A 4 -7.94 -11.00 14.93
CA PRO A 4 -6.48 -11.00 14.98
C PRO A 4 -5.94 -9.83 14.14
N LEU A 5 -4.84 -9.22 14.56
CA LEU A 5 -4.17 -8.14 13.82
C LEU A 5 -2.87 -8.70 13.22
N CYS A 6 -2.64 -8.46 11.93
CA CYS A 6 -1.38 -8.83 11.30
C CYS A 6 -0.31 -7.80 11.70
N LYS A 7 0.75 -8.26 12.38
CA LYS A 7 1.86 -7.41 12.83
C LYS A 7 3.11 -7.51 11.95
N ASP A 8 3.17 -8.50 11.06
CA ASP A 8 4.32 -8.76 10.20
C ASP A 8 3.92 -8.58 8.73
N VAL A 9 3.86 -7.33 8.29
CA VAL A 9 3.66 -6.97 6.88
C VAL A 9 5.01 -6.64 6.25
N LYS A 10 5.30 -7.24 5.09
CA LYS A 10 6.54 -7.03 4.35
C LYS A 10 6.26 -6.86 2.86
N ILE A 11 7.08 -6.04 2.20
CA ILE A 11 7.08 -5.94 0.74
C ILE A 11 7.42 -7.31 0.16
N ALA A 12 6.51 -7.86 -0.63
CA ALA A 12 6.66 -9.15 -1.30
C ALA A 12 7.33 -8.98 -2.67
N PHE A 13 7.01 -7.90 -3.38
CA PHE A 13 7.53 -7.66 -4.73
C PHE A 13 7.86 -6.18 -4.97
N ASP A 14 8.96 -5.99 -5.70
CA ASP A 14 9.29 -4.74 -6.39
C ASP A 14 8.88 -4.88 -7.85
N VAL A 15 7.94 -4.06 -8.30
CA VAL A 15 7.44 -4.13 -9.68
C VAL A 15 8.08 -3.03 -10.51
N HIS A 16 8.71 -3.47 -11.59
CA HIS A 16 9.30 -2.61 -12.60
C HIS A 16 8.47 -2.72 -13.88
N LEU A 17 8.02 -1.58 -14.39
CA LEU A 17 7.27 -1.58 -15.63
C LEU A 17 8.21 -1.80 -16.82
N PRO A 18 7.77 -2.56 -17.84
CA PRO A 18 8.52 -2.71 -19.06
C PRO A 18 8.41 -1.42 -19.88
N ASP A 19 9.35 -0.50 -19.69
CA ASP A 19 9.52 0.68 -20.53
C ASP A 19 10.72 0.53 -21.49
N SER A 20 10.92 1.50 -22.38
CA SER A 20 12.01 1.47 -23.37
C SER A 20 13.41 1.54 -22.75
N SER A 21 13.52 1.90 -21.47
CA SER A 21 14.76 1.98 -20.70
C SER A 21 14.99 0.77 -19.79
N PHE A 22 14.01 -0.13 -19.67
CA PHE A 22 14.05 -1.27 -18.77
C PHE A 22 15.16 -2.26 -19.15
N LYS A 23 16.01 -2.58 -18.17
CA LYS A 23 17.07 -3.59 -18.30
C LYS A 23 16.89 -4.64 -17.21
N LYS A 24 16.74 -5.91 -17.59
CA LYS A 24 16.59 -7.02 -16.64
C LYS A 24 17.70 -7.10 -15.60
N THR A 25 18.93 -6.72 -15.97
CA THR A 25 20.10 -6.72 -15.08
C THR A 25 20.18 -5.49 -14.16
N CYS A 26 19.53 -4.40 -14.53
CA CYS A 26 19.53 -3.13 -13.79
C CYS A 26 18.16 -2.45 -13.96
N PRO A 27 17.10 -2.96 -13.30
CA PRO A 27 15.74 -2.53 -13.57
C PRO A 27 15.40 -1.12 -13.00
N GLY A 28 16.36 -0.46 -12.35
CA GLY A 28 16.21 0.89 -11.83
C GLY A 28 15.36 0.95 -10.56
N LYS A 29 14.67 2.08 -10.36
CA LYS A 29 13.72 2.26 -9.26
C LYS A 29 12.41 1.52 -9.58
N PRO A 30 11.80 0.78 -8.64
CA PRO A 30 10.50 0.18 -8.87
C PRO A 30 9.42 1.24 -9.11
N ALA A 31 8.47 0.89 -9.98
CA ALA A 31 7.29 1.71 -10.23
C ALA A 31 6.30 1.63 -9.06
N PHE A 32 6.22 0.48 -8.40
CA PHE A 32 5.45 0.26 -7.18
C PHE A 32 5.97 -0.96 -6.39
N HIS A 33 5.72 -0.93 -5.08
CA HIS A 33 5.90 -2.07 -4.18
C HIS A 33 4.58 -2.82 -4.00
N ILE A 34 4.63 -4.13 -3.80
CA ILE A 34 3.44 -4.95 -3.51
C ILE A 34 3.60 -5.65 -2.16
N VAL A 35 2.58 -5.54 -1.32
CA VAL A 35 2.33 -6.42 -0.17
C VAL A 35 1.17 -7.36 -0.52
N VAL A 36 1.24 -8.63 -0.09
CA VAL A 36 0.25 -9.66 -0.43
C VAL A 36 -0.47 -10.11 0.83
N PHE A 37 -1.80 -10.20 0.73
CA PHE A 37 -2.69 -10.70 1.78
C PHE A 37 -3.70 -11.67 1.19
N SER A 38 -4.07 -12.69 1.94
CA SER A 38 -5.31 -13.44 1.68
C SER A 38 -6.51 -12.63 2.16
N ILE A 39 -7.67 -12.78 1.52
CA ILE A 39 -8.94 -12.23 2.04
C ILE A 39 -9.30 -12.81 3.43
N HIS A 40 -8.73 -13.95 3.78
CA HIS A 40 -8.91 -14.58 5.09
C HIS A 40 -7.86 -14.15 6.12
N ASP A 41 -6.84 -13.40 5.72
CA ASP A 41 -5.81 -12.92 6.63
C ASP A 41 -6.34 -11.77 7.50
N PRO A 42 -5.83 -11.65 8.74
CA PRO A 42 -6.09 -10.49 9.55
C PRO A 42 -5.62 -9.20 8.87
N VAL A 43 -6.48 -8.17 8.89
CA VAL A 43 -6.13 -6.84 8.36
C VAL A 43 -5.00 -6.26 9.23
N PRO A 44 -3.95 -5.68 8.64
CA PRO A 44 -2.90 -5.02 9.40
C PRO A 44 -3.45 -3.81 10.16
N ASP A 45 -2.93 -3.58 11.37
CA ASP A 45 -3.30 -2.38 12.12
C ASP A 45 -2.73 -1.12 11.47
N TYR A 46 -3.27 0.04 11.87
CA TYR A 46 -2.84 1.33 11.34
C TYR A 46 -1.34 1.57 11.55
N SER A 47 -0.78 1.14 12.68
CA SER A 47 0.64 1.30 12.98
C SER A 47 1.52 0.52 11.99
N THR A 48 1.13 -0.71 11.67
CA THR A 48 1.83 -1.58 10.73
C THR A 48 1.67 -1.07 9.30
N GLN A 49 0.48 -0.58 8.93
CA GLN A 49 0.25 0.08 7.64
C GLN A 49 1.12 1.34 7.49
N MET A 50 1.23 2.15 8.54
CA MET A 50 2.07 3.35 8.50
C MET A 50 3.56 3.03 8.44
N SER A 51 4.02 2.01 9.16
CA SER A 51 5.44 1.63 9.12
C SER A 51 5.85 1.15 7.72
N ILE A 52 5.02 0.33 7.07
CA ILE A 52 5.32 -0.16 5.72
C ILE A 52 5.25 0.98 4.69
N LEU A 53 4.30 1.90 4.82
CA LEU A 53 4.23 3.09 3.97
C LEU A 53 5.49 3.96 4.12
N GLN A 54 5.98 4.17 5.34
CA GLN A 54 7.23 4.91 5.56
C GLN A 54 8.44 4.22 4.92
N GLN A 55 8.50 2.88 4.98
CA GLN A 55 9.57 2.10 4.34
C GLN A 55 9.59 2.22 2.81
N THR A 56 8.42 2.41 2.19
CA THR A 56 8.29 2.53 0.72
C THR A 56 8.77 3.88 0.16
N GLY A 57 8.95 4.89 1.02
CA GLY A 57 9.46 6.19 0.64
C GLY A 57 8.57 6.90 -0.39
N LEU A 58 9.10 7.12 -1.60
CA LEU A 58 8.40 7.79 -2.71
C LEU A 58 7.84 6.82 -3.76
N VAL A 59 7.97 5.51 -3.55
CA VAL A 59 7.43 4.49 -4.45
C VAL A 59 6.04 4.11 -3.94
N PRO A 60 4.98 4.15 -4.77
CA PRO A 60 3.64 3.74 -4.36
C PRO A 60 3.59 2.30 -3.85
N LEU A 61 2.79 2.06 -2.80
CA LEU A 61 2.54 0.73 -2.25
C LEU A 61 1.15 0.22 -2.67
N LEU A 62 1.10 -0.99 -3.20
CA LEU A 62 -0.14 -1.71 -3.49
C LEU A 62 -0.31 -2.91 -2.56
N PHE A 63 -1.55 -3.10 -2.12
CA PHE A 63 -2.02 -4.28 -1.41
C PHE A 63 -2.69 -5.20 -2.42
N ALA A 64 -2.09 -6.37 -2.65
CA ALA A 64 -2.68 -7.44 -3.42
C ALA A 64 -3.45 -8.37 -2.48
N ILE A 65 -4.77 -8.31 -2.55
CA ILE A 65 -5.67 -9.17 -1.79
C ILE A 65 -6.04 -10.35 -2.68
N VAL A 66 -5.60 -11.53 -2.27
CA VAL A 66 -5.77 -12.78 -3.01
C VAL A 66 -6.97 -13.54 -2.45
N GLU A 67 -7.83 -13.97 -3.35
CA GLU A 67 -8.90 -14.92 -3.11
C GLU A 67 -8.71 -16.13 -4.04
N SER A 68 -9.43 -17.23 -3.77
CA SER A 68 -9.29 -18.51 -4.48
C SER A 68 -9.35 -18.43 -6.02
N ALA A 69 -9.96 -17.39 -6.59
CA ALA A 69 -10.12 -17.22 -8.04
C ALA A 69 -9.73 -15.83 -8.57
N ASP A 70 -9.37 -14.88 -7.69
CA ASP A 70 -9.13 -13.49 -8.11
C ASP A 70 -8.09 -12.79 -7.23
N VAL A 71 -7.52 -11.70 -7.75
CA VAL A 71 -6.59 -10.84 -7.03
C VAL A 71 -7.01 -9.39 -7.21
N MET A 72 -7.37 -8.75 -6.10
CA MET A 72 -7.67 -7.32 -6.06
C MET A 72 -6.43 -6.52 -5.67
N PHE A 73 -6.13 -5.48 -6.43
CA PHE A 73 -5.04 -4.55 -6.13
C PHE A 73 -5.58 -3.23 -5.59
N CYS A 74 -5.27 -2.91 -4.34
CA CYS A 74 -5.64 -1.66 -3.68
C CYS A 74 -4.40 -0.78 -3.51
N CYS A 75 -4.48 0.50 -3.89
CA CYS A 75 -3.40 1.45 -3.70
C CYS A 75 -3.79 2.47 -2.64
N PHE A 76 -2.94 2.65 -1.62
CA PHE A 76 -3.11 3.76 -0.69
C PHE A 76 -2.56 5.02 -1.34
N ARG A 77 -3.46 5.93 -1.73
CA ARG A 77 -3.09 7.27 -2.17
C ARG A 77 -3.30 8.22 -1.00
N ASP A 78 -2.29 9.03 -0.69
CA ASP A 78 -2.48 10.18 0.19
C ASP A 78 -3.56 11.08 -0.42
N VAL A 79 -4.71 11.15 0.24
CA VAL A 79 -5.80 12.03 -0.18
C VAL A 79 -5.50 13.40 0.38
N GLN A 80 -4.84 14.23 -0.42
CA GLN A 80 -4.71 15.66 -0.14
C GLN A 80 -6.10 16.29 -0.21
N VAL A 81 -6.79 16.32 0.91
CA VAL A 81 -8.10 16.97 1.03
C VAL A 81 -7.91 18.47 0.75
N PRO A 82 -8.68 19.09 -0.16
CA PRO A 82 -8.56 20.51 -0.44
C PRO A 82 -8.72 21.33 0.85
N ILE A 83 -7.85 22.33 1.05
CA ILE A 83 -7.74 23.14 2.29
C ILE A 83 -9.09 23.65 2.80
N ARG A 84 -10.04 23.93 1.89
CA ARG A 84 -11.41 24.36 2.26
C ARG A 84 -12.20 23.33 3.06
N PHE A 85 -11.99 22.04 2.81
CA PHE A 85 -12.63 20.95 3.58
C PHE A 85 -11.83 20.58 4.84
N GLN A 86 -10.51 20.81 4.84
CA GLN A 86 -9.62 20.52 5.98
C GLN A 86 -9.90 21.43 7.21
N LEU A 87 -10.33 22.67 6.97
CA LEU A 87 -10.77 23.60 8.02
C LEU A 87 -12.10 23.20 8.67
N MET A 88 -12.99 22.54 7.92
CA MET A 88 -14.29 22.09 8.42
C MET A 88 -14.21 20.73 9.15
N MET A 89 -13.21 19.92 8.83
CA MET A 89 -13.06 18.54 9.33
C MET A 89 -11.94 18.39 10.37
N GLY A 90 -11.43 19.48 10.94
CA GLY A 90 -10.47 19.40 12.05
C GLY A 90 -9.20 18.62 11.70
N GLY A 91 -8.48 19.06 10.66
CA GLY A 91 -7.02 18.89 10.56
C GLY A 91 -6.41 17.49 10.79
N SER A 92 -7.11 16.41 10.48
CA SER A 92 -6.55 15.05 10.54
C SER A 92 -6.45 14.51 9.12
N SER A 93 -5.22 14.36 8.62
CA SER A 93 -4.93 13.64 7.38
C SER A 93 -5.30 12.17 7.58
N GLY A 94 -6.56 11.85 7.31
CA GLY A 94 -7.09 10.50 7.33
C GLY A 94 -6.86 9.82 5.98
N PHE A 95 -6.27 8.63 6.02
CA PHE A 95 -6.28 7.71 4.89
C PHE A 95 -7.63 6.99 4.91
N TYR A 96 -8.44 7.17 3.86
CA TYR A 96 -9.73 6.50 3.72
C TYR A 96 -9.54 5.25 2.86
N LEU A 97 -10.04 4.11 3.36
CA LEU A 97 -10.21 2.85 2.64
C LEU A 97 -11.37 2.93 1.66
#